data_AF-A0A642C8V1-F1
#
_entry.id   AF-A0A642C8V1-F1
#
_cell.length_a   1.000
_cell.length_b   1.000
_cell.length_c   1.000
_cell.angle_alpha   90.00
_cell.angle_beta   90.00
_cell.angle_gamma   90.00
#
_symmetry.space_group_name_H-M   'P 1'
#
loop_
_entity.id
_entity.type
_entity.pdbx_description
1 polymer ?
#
loop_
_entity_poly.entity_id
_entity_poly.type
_entity_poly.pdbx_seq_one_letter_code
_entity_poly.pdbx_strand_id
1 'polypeptide(L)' 'LVELIYGIDEMGCINNGNMPLKQLAPLLYKIFGVESKDCYRFYTDIKRRKNESRTYFLDRMQEKLNERMLRDDELDRMRR' A
#
# COMPACT_ATOMS: atom_id res chain seq x y z
N LEU A 1 -5.55 -0.85 -1.57
CA LEU A 1 -5.45 0.63 -1.70
C LEU A 1 -5.58 1.35 -0.35
N VAL A 2 -6.67 1.20 0.42
CA VAL A 2 -6.81 1.91 1.71
C VAL A 2 -5.70 1.57 2.71
N GLU A 3 -5.26 0.30 2.75
CA GLU A 3 -4.10 -0.12 3.56
C GLU A 3 -2.81 0.63 3.15
N LEU A 4 -2.60 0.85 1.85
CA LEU A 4 -1.46 1.62 1.34
C LEU A 4 -1.57 3.10 1.69
N ILE A 5 -2.76 3.70 1.56
CA ILE A 5 -3.00 5.11 1.90
C ILE A 5 -2.68 5.36 3.38
N TYR A 6 -3.25 4.55 4.28
CA TYR A 6 -2.98 4.68 5.72
C TYR A 6 -1.55 4.29 6.07
N GLY A 7 -0.96 3.30 5.41
CA GLY A 7 0.45 2.96 5.61
C GLY A 7 1.39 4.12 5.25
N ILE A 8 1.15 4.81 4.14
CA ILE A 8 1.92 6.00 3.73
C ILE A 8 1.75 7.16 4.72
N ASP A 9 0.52 7.37 5.21
CA ASP A 9 0.18 8.40 6.21
C ASP A 9 0.91 8.15 7.53
N GLU A 10 0.79 6.94 8.09
CA GLU A 10 1.42 6.54 9.36
C GLU A 10 2.96 6.53 9.27
N MET A 11 3.52 6.14 8.12
CA MET A 11 4.96 6.17 7.88
C MET A 11 5.50 7.57 7.59
N GLY A 12 4.62 8.56 7.40
CA GLY A 12 5.01 9.94 7.12
C GLY A 12 5.80 10.12 5.82
N CYS A 13 5.63 9.23 4.85
CA CYS A 13 6.48 9.19 3.64
C CYS A 13 6.32 10.42 2.74
N ILE A 14 5.23 11.17 2.89
CA ILE A 14 4.92 12.34 2.05
C ILE A 14 5.00 13.61 2.89
N ASN A 15 5.74 14.60 2.39
CA ASN A 15 5.92 15.90 3.02
C ASN A 15 6.36 15.79 4.50
N ASN A 16 7.23 14.81 4.81
CA ASN A 16 7.68 14.48 6.17
C ASN A 16 6.52 14.29 7.17
N GLY A 17 5.45 13.63 6.75
CA GLY A 17 4.26 13.39 7.57
C GLY A 17 3.33 14.59 7.74
N ASN A 18 3.61 15.73 7.09
CA ASN A 18 2.78 16.93 7.22
C ASN A 18 1.59 16.97 6.25
N MET A 19 1.46 15.98 5.35
CA MET A 19 0.30 15.90 4.46
C MET A 19 -0.87 15.25 5.21
N PRO A 20 -2.00 15.93 5.42
CA PRO A 20 -3.15 15.32 6.08
C PRO A 20 -3.74 14.19 5.22
N LEU A 21 -4.18 13.11 5.86
CA LEU A 21 -4.87 11.98 5.22
C LEU A 21 -6.00 12.41 4.26
N LYS A 22 -6.77 13.45 4.62
CA LYS A 22 -7.86 14.00 3.79
C LYS A 22 -7.38 14.58 2.45
N GLN A 23 -6.11 14.94 2.33
CA GLN A 23 -5.47 15.39 1.09
C GLN A 23 -4.76 14.23 0.39
N LEU A 24 -4.08 13.38 1.17
CA LEU A 24 -3.35 12.21 0.65
C LEU A 24 -4.28 11.20 -0.03
N ALA A 25 -5.43 10.88 0.57
CA ALA A 25 -6.32 9.85 0.05
C ALA A 25 -6.90 10.22 -1.33
N PRO A 26 -7.51 11.40 -1.56
CA PRO A 26 -7.98 11.79 -2.90
C PRO A 26 -6.87 11.83 -3.95
N LEU A 27 -5.67 12.28 -3.56
CA LEU A 27 -4.50 12.30 -4.45
C LEU A 27 -4.13 10.89 -4.92
N LEU A 28 -4.00 9.93 -3.98
CA LEU A 28 -3.66 8.55 -4.32
C LEU A 28 -4.77 7.87 -5.10
N TYR A 29 -6.05 8.08 -4.76
CA TYR A 29 -7.16 7.57 -5.57
C TYR A 29 -7.09 8.04 -7.02
N LYS A 30 -6.82 9.33 -7.25
CA LYS A 30 -6.63 9.90 -8.59
C LYS A 30 -5.43 9.26 -9.32
N ILE A 31 -4.29 9.12 -8.65
CA ILE A 31 -3.08 8.49 -9.22
C ILE A 31 -3.35 7.06 -9.67
N PHE A 32 -4.08 6.29 -8.87
CA PHE A 32 -4.40 4.89 -9.19
C PHE A 32 -5.61 4.74 -10.12
N GLY A 33 -6.22 5.84 -10.59
CA GLY A 33 -7.41 5.79 -11.44
C GLY A 33 -8.62 5.13 -10.76
N VAL A 34 -8.69 5.18 -9.43
CA VAL A 34 -9.78 4.61 -8.64
C VAL A 34 -10.70 5.74 -8.21
N GLU A 35 -12.01 5.57 -8.41
CA GLU A 35 -12.98 6.54 -7.90
C GLU A 35 -12.81 6.77 -6.40
N SER A 36 -12.93 8.03 -5.98
CA SER A 36 -12.79 8.38 -4.58
C SER A 36 -13.82 7.61 -3.75
N LYS A 37 -13.31 6.90 -2.76
CA LYS A 37 -14.08 6.02 -1.88
C LYS A 37 -13.94 6.51 -0.45
N ASP A 38 -14.93 6.19 0.39
CA ASP A 38 -14.93 6.52 1.82
C ASP A 38 -13.78 5.79 2.54
N CYS A 39 -12.63 6.45 2.58
CA CYS A 39 -11.37 5.91 3.10
C CYS A 39 -11.50 5.53 4.58
N TYR A 40 -12.20 6.35 5.37
CA TYR A 40 -12.41 6.14 6.80
C TYR A 40 -13.29 4.93 7.08
N ARG A 41 -14.37 4.76 6.30
CA ARG A 41 -15.23 3.58 6.42
C ARG A 41 -14.46 2.30 6.08
N PHE A 42 -13.75 2.28 4.96
CA PHE A 42 -12.96 1.11 4.56
C PHE A 42 -11.83 0.79 5.56
N TYR A 43 -11.22 1.80 6.17
CA TYR A 43 -10.25 1.59 7.24
C TYR A 43 -10.88 0.95 8.47
N THR A 44 -12.09 1.38 8.84
CA THR A 44 -12.86 0.75 9.93
C THR A 44 -13.14 -0.72 9.62
N ASP A 45 -13.52 -1.03 8.39
CA ASP A 45 -13.74 -2.41 7.94
C ASP A 45 -12.44 -3.23 8.02
N ILE A 46 -11.31 -2.68 7.56
CA ILE A 46 -9.98 -3.30 7.65
C ILE A 46 -9.63 -3.63 9.12
N LYS A 47 -9.82 -2.68 10.04
CA LYS A 47 -9.55 -2.87 11.48
C LYS A 47 -10.39 -3.98 12.12
N ARG A 48 -11.59 -4.24 11.60
CA ARG A 48 -12.54 -5.23 12.12
C ARG A 48 -12.36 -6.62 11.54
N ARG A 49 -11.48 -6.81 10.54
CA ARG A 49 -11.19 -8.14 9.98
C ARG A 49 -10.67 -9.09 11.07
N LYS A 50 -11.16 -10.33 11.04
CA LYS A 50 -10.76 -11.43 11.94
C LYS A 50 -9.75 -12.39 11.30
N ASN A 51 -9.26 -12.05 10.12
CA ASN A 51 -8.30 -12.84 9.35
C ASN A 51 -6.92 -12.77 10.03
N GLU A 52 -6.01 -13.68 9.64
CA GLU A 52 -4.63 -13.70 10.15
C GLU A 52 -3.90 -12.37 9.96
N SER A 53 -4.19 -11.65 8.87
CA SER A 53 -3.69 -10.29 8.65
C SER A 53 -4.81 -9.30 8.37
N ARG A 54 -4.71 -8.13 9.01
CA ARG A 54 -5.54 -6.97 8.70
C ARG A 54 -5.08 -6.28 7.42
N THR A 55 -3.78 -6.35 7.12
CA THR A 55 -3.08 -5.64 6.02
C THR A 55 -2.77 -6.55 4.82
N TYR A 56 -3.73 -7.42 4.46
CA TYR A 56 -3.57 -8.41 3.40
C TYR A 56 -3.07 -7.83 2.06
N PHE A 57 -3.51 -6.63 1.67
CA PHE A 57 -3.06 -6.01 0.43
C PHE A 57 -1.57 -5.66 0.48
N LEU A 58 -1.07 -5.16 1.61
CA LEU A 58 0.34 -4.87 1.79
C LEU A 58 1.19 -6.15 1.85
N ASP A 59 0.70 -7.19 2.52
CA ASP A 59 1.40 -8.48 2.57
C ASP A 59 1.59 -9.04 1.16
N ARG A 60 0.52 -9.05 0.36
CA ARG A 60 0.57 -9.50 -1.04
C ARG A 60 1.48 -8.62 -1.91
N MET A 61 1.52 -7.31 -1.66
CA MET A 61 2.47 -6.43 -2.36
C MET A 61 3.93 -6.79 -2.02
N GLN A 62 4.23 -7.01 -0.74
CA GLN A 62 5.56 -7.41 -0.29
C GLN A 62 5.98 -8.74 -0.92
N GLU A 63 5.12 -9.75 -0.87
CA GLU A 63 5.37 -11.07 -1.48
C GLU A 63 5.69 -10.93 -2.97
N LYS A 64 4.86 -10.20 -3.73
CA LYS A 64 5.06 -10.03 -5.17
C LYS A 64 6.32 -9.24 -5.52
N LEU A 65 6.69 -8.26 -4.71
CA LEU A 65 7.92 -7.50 -4.90
C LEU A 65 9.15 -8.38 -4.63
N ASN A 66 9.15 -9.15 -3.55
CA ASN A 66 10.24 -10.08 -3.23
C ASN A 66 10.39 -11.17 -4.30
N GLU A 67 9.28 -11.74 -4.78
CA GLU A 67 9.30 -12.69 -5.90
C GLU A 67 9.95 -12.09 -7.16
N ARG A 68 9.72 -10.80 -7.44
CA ARG A 68 10.36 -10.11 -8.57
C ARG A 68 11.86 -9.96 -8.35
N MET A 69 12.28 -9.51 -7.17
CA MET A 69 13.70 -9.38 -6.84
C MET A 69 14.44 -10.71 -7.01
N LEU A 70 13.85 -11.83 -6.56
CA LEU A 70 14.44 -13.16 -6.74
C LEU A 70 14.61 -13.54 -8.22
N ARG A 71 13.65 -13.20 -9.09
CA ARG A 71 13.77 -13.43 -10.54
C ARG A 71 14.85 -12.55 -11.16
N ASP A 72 14.93 -11.29 -10.75
CA ASP A 72 15.92 -10.35 -11.24
C ASP A 72 17.34 -10.80 -10.83
N ASP A 73 17.54 -11.23 -9.59
CA ASP A 73 18.81 -11.79 -9.08
C ASP A 73 19.25 -13.05 -9.86
N GLU A 74 18.31 -13.93 -10.20
CA GLU A 74 18.61 -15.14 -10.97
C GLU A 74 19.01 -14.82 -12.41
N LEU A 75 18.32 -13.86 -13.05
CA LEU A 75 18.70 -13.38 -14.39
C LEU A 75 20.10 -12.75 -14.39
N ASP A 76 20.46 -12.01 -13.35
CA ASP A 76 21.78 -11.40 -13.23
C ASP A 76 22.88 -12.45 -12.98
N ARG A 77 22.57 -13.57 -12.34
CA ARG A 77 23.50 -14.73 -12.26
C ARG A 77 23.70 -15.40 -13.60
N MET A 78 22.63 -15.60 -14.39
CA MET A 78 22.71 -16.22 -15.73
C MET A 78 23.50 -15.38 -16.74
N ARG A 79 23.63 -14.07 -16.50
CA ARG A 79 24.38 -13.13 -17.36
C ARG A 79 25.87 -13.06 -17.04
N ARG A 80 26.31 -13.60 -15.90
CA ARG A 80 27.72 -13.66 -15.48
C ARG A 80 28.35 -14.97 -15.90
#